data_AF-A0A2G9NXP2-F1
#
_entry.id   AF-A0A2G9NXP2-F1
#
_cell.length_a   1.000
_cell.length_b   1.000
_cell.length_c   1.000
_cell.angle_alpha   90.00
_cell.angle_beta   90.00
_cell.angle_gamma   90.00
#
_symmetry.space_group_name_H-M   'P 1'
#
loop_
_entity.id
_entity.type
_entity.pdbx_description
1 polymer ?
#
loop_
_entity_poly.entity_id
_entity_poly.type
_entity_poly.pdbx_seq_one_letter_code
_entity_poly.pdbx_strand_id
1 'polypeptide(L)'
;MEKGLVGDNIENEDSEETQEGQYKTTSDLNVKHFSRYGEFLVSFELSKHGWNVYSPMYDEYIDIIAHKYACAKCGKNWAMTPSLICDKCHKDFSKTEKRNIKPIKICNKCKTKTEGSSTNCKKCDNKGVDNFTLIPTCDKCGGEVKLINYYCDCGSKEYKTKFRSIQVKSSRVEYIGEKSKNTYATDHKPRDMILSKDHFFIWCLIDDNDKPNFLVMSVQDFIKTMGNSMKGTSFLKDQDRQHFSSKDYGKWKKFENNFKTLE
;
A
#
# COMPACT_ATOMS: atom_id res chain seq x y z
N MET A 1 72.91 31.83 15.42
CA MET A 1 72.79 32.88 14.40
C MET A 1 71.42 32.74 13.77
N GLU A 2 70.63 33.80 13.87
CA GLU A 2 69.28 33.94 13.33
C GLU A 2 69.23 33.90 11.80
N LYS A 3 68.04 33.56 11.29
CA LYS A 3 67.30 34.05 10.10
C LYS A 3 66.54 32.85 9.50
N GLY A 4 65.25 32.90 9.23
CA GLY A 4 64.24 33.94 9.26
C GLY A 4 62.94 33.33 8.71
N LEU A 5 61.79 33.82 9.19
CA LEU A 5 60.46 33.49 8.67
C LEU A 5 60.27 34.09 7.27
N VAL A 6 59.70 33.32 6.34
CA VAL A 6 58.78 33.80 5.30
C VAL A 6 57.76 32.69 5.08
N GLY A 7 56.49 32.97 5.39
CA GLY A 7 55.38 32.11 5.01
C GLY A 7 54.89 32.45 3.61
N ASP A 8 54.24 31.47 2.97
CA ASP A 8 53.23 31.73 1.96
C ASP A 8 52.05 30.78 2.15
N ASN A 9 50.92 31.35 1.76
CA ASN A 9 49.53 30.98 1.99
C ASN A 9 49.01 30.08 0.85
N ILE A 10 47.97 29.27 1.17
CA ILE A 10 46.79 28.96 0.33
C ILE A 10 47.13 28.22 -0.99
N GLU A 11 46.69 26.99 -1.27
CA GLU A 11 45.30 26.57 -1.50
C GLU A 11 45.12 25.08 -1.20
N ASN A 12 44.16 24.77 -0.34
CA ASN A 12 43.47 23.49 -0.35
C ASN A 12 42.62 23.46 -1.63
N GLU A 13 43.02 22.68 -2.62
CA GLU A 13 42.07 22.22 -3.62
C GLU A 13 41.33 21.02 -3.03
N ASP A 14 40.24 21.35 -2.34
CA ASP A 14 39.10 20.47 -2.15
C ASP A 14 38.60 20.05 -3.54
N SER A 15 39.11 18.95 -4.07
CA SER A 15 38.45 18.23 -5.15
C SER A 15 37.25 17.48 -4.56
N GLU A 16 36.20 18.24 -4.20
CA GLU A 16 34.83 17.72 -4.17
C GLU A 16 34.44 17.38 -5.60
N GLU A 17 34.97 16.26 -6.11
CA GLU A 17 34.33 15.56 -7.22
C GLU A 17 32.96 15.13 -6.71
N THR A 18 31.99 15.94 -7.07
CA THR A 18 30.57 15.64 -6.97
C THR A 18 30.37 14.39 -7.82
N GLN A 19 30.41 13.21 -7.19
CA GLN A 19 29.93 11.98 -7.80
C GLN A 19 28.47 12.21 -8.14
N GLU A 20 28.21 12.60 -9.39
CA GLU A 20 26.88 12.57 -9.99
C GLU A 20 26.31 11.18 -9.68
N GLY A 21 25.34 11.15 -8.77
CA GLY A 21 24.85 9.92 -8.19
C GLY A 21 24.43 8.97 -9.30
N GLN A 22 25.18 7.88 -9.47
CA GLN A 22 24.72 6.75 -10.27
C GLN A 22 23.33 6.41 -9.77
N TYR A 23 22.33 6.59 -10.64
CA TYR A 23 20.97 6.18 -10.34
C TYR A 23 21.02 4.68 -10.01
N LYS A 24 20.77 4.33 -8.74
CA LYS A 24 20.71 2.93 -8.31
C LYS A 24 19.56 2.26 -9.06
N THR A 25 19.89 1.33 -9.94
CA THR A 25 18.93 0.55 -10.72
C THR A 25 18.53 -0.70 -9.94
N THR A 26 17.48 -1.41 -10.35
CA THR A 26 17.16 -2.69 -9.71
C THR A 26 18.22 -3.76 -9.96
N SER A 27 19.12 -3.53 -10.93
CA SER A 27 20.25 -4.41 -11.24
C SER A 27 21.30 -4.44 -10.11
N ASP A 28 21.44 -3.34 -9.37
CA ASP A 28 22.37 -3.19 -8.24
C ASP A 28 21.91 -3.92 -6.96
N LEU A 29 20.63 -4.33 -6.92
CA LEU A 29 20.08 -5.06 -5.78
C LEU A 29 20.55 -6.51 -5.79
N ASN A 30 20.99 -6.98 -4.61
CA ASN A 30 21.17 -8.41 -4.37
C ASN A 30 19.81 -9.14 -4.42
N VAL A 31 19.85 -10.46 -4.58
CA VAL A 31 18.65 -11.30 -4.75
C VAL A 31 17.62 -11.10 -3.63
N LYS A 32 18.04 -11.00 -2.37
CA LYS A 32 17.14 -10.84 -1.22
C LYS A 32 16.47 -9.47 -1.23
N HIS A 33 17.22 -8.40 -1.48
CA HIS A 33 16.69 -7.04 -1.57
C HIS A 33 15.77 -6.88 -2.78
N PHE A 34 16.11 -7.50 -3.91
CA PHE A 34 15.27 -7.48 -5.11
C PHE A 34 13.93 -8.21 -4.90
N SER A 35 13.93 -9.37 -4.24
CA SER A 35 12.69 -10.08 -3.88
C SER A 35 11.77 -9.16 -3.07
N ARG A 36 12.31 -8.58 -1.98
CA ARG A 36 11.58 -7.69 -1.09
C ARG A 36 11.11 -6.40 -1.76
N TYR A 37 11.89 -5.90 -2.72
CA TYR A 37 11.49 -4.76 -3.55
C TYR A 37 10.25 -5.08 -4.39
N GLY A 38 10.19 -6.25 -5.02
CA GLY A 38 8.99 -6.66 -5.76
C GLY A 38 7.77 -6.90 -4.86
N GLU A 39 7.94 -7.46 -3.66
CA GLU A 39 6.87 -7.56 -2.65
C GLU A 39 6.33 -6.17 -2.26
N PHE A 40 7.23 -5.20 -2.08
CA PHE A 40 6.86 -3.80 -1.81
C PHE A 40 6.07 -3.19 -2.97
N LEU A 41 6.51 -3.39 -4.21
CA LEU A 41 5.80 -2.89 -5.40
C LEU A 41 4.41 -3.52 -5.55
N VAL A 42 4.28 -4.83 -5.33
CA VAL A 42 2.98 -5.51 -5.34
C VAL A 42 2.08 -4.96 -4.23
N SER A 43 2.62 -4.75 -3.04
CA SER A 43 1.87 -4.15 -1.92
C SER A 43 1.34 -2.77 -2.26
N PHE A 44 2.18 -1.93 -2.89
CA PHE A 44 1.79 -0.60 -3.34
C PHE A 44 0.67 -0.69 -4.40
N GLU A 45 0.79 -1.57 -5.38
CA GLU A 45 -0.22 -1.72 -6.42
C GLU A 45 -1.56 -2.22 -5.85
N LEU A 46 -1.54 -3.22 -4.97
CA LEU A 46 -2.73 -3.70 -4.26
C LEU A 46 -3.44 -2.58 -3.47
N SER A 47 -2.67 -1.69 -2.83
CA SER A 47 -3.23 -0.56 -2.08
C SER A 47 -3.98 0.44 -2.98
N LYS A 48 -3.50 0.67 -4.21
CA LYS A 48 -4.22 1.50 -5.21
C LYS A 48 -5.56 0.89 -5.58
N HIS A 49 -5.66 -0.44 -5.55
CA HIS A 49 -6.90 -1.19 -5.76
C HIS A 49 -7.78 -1.28 -4.49
N GLY A 50 -7.42 -0.58 -3.42
CA GLY A 50 -8.21 -0.46 -2.20
C GLY A 50 -8.07 -1.66 -1.25
N TRP A 51 -7.01 -2.46 -1.40
CA TRP A 51 -6.68 -3.53 -0.45
C TRP A 51 -5.84 -2.98 0.69
N ASN A 52 -6.13 -3.42 1.91
CA ASN A 52 -5.22 -3.30 3.05
C ASN A 52 -4.23 -4.45 2.97
N VAL A 53 -2.93 -4.14 2.99
CA VAL A 53 -1.88 -5.10 2.72
C VAL A 53 -1.03 -5.31 3.96
N TYR A 54 -0.76 -6.57 4.28
CA TYR A 54 0.02 -6.99 5.45
C TYR A 54 1.05 -8.01 5.01
N SER A 55 2.25 -7.96 5.59
CA SER A 55 3.25 -9.02 5.47
C SER A 55 3.15 -9.93 6.69
N PRO A 56 2.99 -11.26 6.54
CA PRO A 56 3.02 -12.18 7.66
C PRO A 56 4.44 -12.24 8.25
N MET A 57 4.54 -12.43 9.57
CA MET A 57 5.83 -12.41 10.28
C MET A 57 6.67 -13.68 10.03
N TYR A 58 6.01 -14.83 9.84
CA TYR A 58 6.67 -16.14 9.71
C TYR A 58 5.83 -17.08 8.82
N ASP A 59 5.94 -16.90 7.50
CA ASP A 59 5.32 -17.82 6.53
C ASP A 59 6.26 -17.98 5.32
N GLU A 60 6.49 -19.21 4.89
CA GLU A 60 7.40 -19.53 3.77
C GLU A 60 6.67 -19.54 2.41
N TYR A 61 5.34 -19.53 2.42
CA TYR A 61 4.48 -19.71 1.24
C TYR A 61 3.63 -18.48 0.93
N ILE A 62 3.31 -17.67 1.94
CA ILE A 62 2.51 -16.46 1.84
C ILE A 62 3.41 -15.25 2.07
N ASP A 63 3.64 -14.46 1.03
CA ASP A 63 4.42 -13.23 1.14
C ASP A 63 3.54 -12.04 1.56
N ILE A 64 2.26 -12.06 1.15
CA ILE A 64 1.30 -10.97 1.39
C ILE A 64 -0.06 -11.52 1.80
N ILE A 65 -0.66 -10.90 2.82
CA ILE A 65 -2.08 -11.00 3.13
C ILE A 65 -2.75 -9.69 2.72
N ALA A 66 -3.69 -9.75 1.79
CA ALA A 66 -4.49 -8.61 1.36
C ALA A 66 -5.93 -8.76 1.84
N HIS A 67 -6.46 -7.71 2.44
CA HIS A 67 -7.78 -7.67 3.04
C HIS A 67 -8.56 -6.43 2.58
N LYS A 68 -9.83 -6.62 2.22
CA LYS A 68 -10.70 -5.53 1.76
C LYS A 68 -12.13 -5.75 2.21
N TYR A 69 -12.81 -4.64 2.51
CA TYR A 69 -14.25 -4.63 2.73
C TYR A 69 -14.95 -4.32 1.42
N ALA A 70 -15.98 -5.08 1.08
CA ALA A 70 -16.77 -4.87 -0.12
C ALA A 70 -18.26 -4.85 0.23
N CYS A 71 -19.05 -4.03 -0.46
CA CYS A 71 -20.49 -4.07 -0.32
C CYS A 71 -21.03 -5.47 -0.64
N ALA A 72 -21.87 -6.02 0.25
CA ALA A 72 -22.46 -7.34 0.04
C ALA A 72 -23.35 -7.39 -1.22
N LYS A 73 -24.00 -6.27 -1.56
CA LYS A 73 -24.95 -6.16 -2.68
C LYS A 73 -24.28 -5.89 -4.02
N CYS A 74 -23.42 -4.87 -4.10
CA CYS A 74 -22.86 -4.43 -5.40
C CYS A 74 -21.35 -4.69 -5.56
N GLY A 75 -20.67 -5.27 -4.56
CA GLY A 75 -19.26 -5.65 -4.63
C GLY A 75 -18.24 -4.50 -4.64
N LYS A 76 -18.70 -3.24 -4.70
CA LYS A 76 -17.82 -2.06 -4.62
C LYS A 76 -17.06 -2.02 -3.30
N ASN A 77 -15.88 -1.38 -3.31
CA ASN A 77 -15.09 -1.16 -2.11
C ASN A 77 -15.91 -0.43 -1.04
N TRP A 78 -15.82 -0.88 0.21
CA TRP A 78 -16.53 -0.32 1.34
C TRP A 78 -15.59 0.49 2.22
N ALA A 79 -15.83 1.80 2.32
CA ALA A 79 -15.06 2.67 3.20
C ALA A 79 -15.49 2.44 4.66
N MET A 80 -14.60 1.88 5.47
CA MET A 80 -14.86 1.67 6.90
C MET A 80 -14.58 2.91 7.76
N THR A 81 -13.78 3.85 7.27
CA THR A 81 -13.47 5.08 8.01
C THR A 81 -14.68 6.00 7.97
N PRO A 82 -15.34 6.31 9.10
CA PRO A 82 -16.47 7.22 9.10
C PRO A 82 -16.05 8.62 8.64
N SER A 83 -16.96 9.33 7.95
CA SER A 83 -16.69 10.72 7.57
C SER A 83 -17.19 11.70 8.63
N LEU A 84 -16.43 12.77 8.85
CA LEU A 84 -16.82 13.91 9.66
C LEU A 84 -17.36 14.99 8.72
N ILE A 85 -18.68 15.17 8.65
CA ILE A 85 -19.31 16.08 7.69
C ILE A 85 -20.07 17.17 8.44
N CYS A 86 -19.90 18.42 8.03
CA CYS A 86 -20.74 19.51 8.52
C CYS A 86 -22.17 19.36 8.00
N ASP A 87 -23.15 19.38 8.90
CA ASP A 87 -24.56 19.23 8.56
C ASP A 87 -25.15 20.38 7.74
N LYS A 88 -24.52 21.55 7.76
CA LYS A 88 -24.99 22.76 7.09
C LYS A 88 -24.34 23.01 5.72
N CYS A 89 -23.03 22.81 5.59
CA CYS A 89 -22.31 23.08 4.33
C CYS A 89 -21.73 21.82 3.68
N HIS A 90 -21.94 20.63 4.26
CA HIS A 90 -21.48 19.34 3.75
C HIS A 90 -19.96 19.22 3.52
N LYS A 91 -19.18 20.12 4.13
CA LYS A 91 -17.71 20.04 4.13
C LYS A 91 -17.26 18.79 4.88
N ASP A 92 -16.36 18.01 4.27
CA ASP A 92 -15.73 16.83 4.85
C ASP A 92 -14.45 17.20 5.61
N PHE A 93 -14.37 16.78 6.88
CA PHE A 93 -13.26 17.03 7.81
C PHE A 93 -12.45 15.77 8.16
N SER A 94 -12.72 14.63 7.52
CA SER A 94 -12.25 13.30 7.93
C SER A 94 -10.75 13.09 7.75
N LYS A 95 -10.12 13.88 6.86
CA LYS A 95 -8.69 13.85 6.54
C LYS A 95 -7.89 14.84 7.42
N THR A 96 -7.02 15.64 6.80
CA THR A 96 -6.13 16.63 7.46
C THR A 96 -6.85 17.90 7.95
N GLU A 97 -8.16 17.99 7.70
CA GLU A 97 -9.01 19.13 7.99
C GLU A 97 -9.53 19.16 9.44
N LYS A 98 -9.29 18.11 10.25
CA LYS A 98 -9.80 18.03 11.65
C LYS A 98 -9.43 19.24 12.52
N ARG A 99 -8.28 19.88 12.25
CA ARG A 99 -7.84 21.13 12.92
C ARG A 99 -8.81 22.31 12.72
N ASN A 100 -9.63 22.25 11.68
CA ASN A 100 -10.62 23.27 11.34
C ASN A 100 -11.96 23.03 12.05
N ILE A 101 -12.06 22.03 12.94
CA ILE A 101 -13.25 21.80 13.77
C ILE A 101 -13.08 22.58 15.07
N LYS A 102 -14.01 23.50 15.33
CA LYS A 102 -14.05 24.30 16.57
C LYS A 102 -14.89 23.60 17.63
N PRO A 103 -14.35 23.37 18.84
CA PRO A 103 -15.15 22.85 19.94
C PRO A 103 -15.99 23.97 20.56
N ILE A 104 -17.29 23.97 20.32
CA ILE A 104 -18.24 24.84 21.03
C ILE A 104 -18.76 24.12 22.25
N LYS A 105 -18.58 24.72 23.42
CA LYS A 105 -18.98 24.18 24.71
C LYS A 105 -20.26 24.88 25.18
N ILE A 106 -21.26 24.11 25.62
CA ILE A 106 -22.54 24.61 26.14
C ILE A 106 -22.66 24.24 27.61
N CYS A 107 -22.86 25.22 28.49
CA CYS A 107 -23.12 24.95 29.91
C CYS A 107 -24.47 24.29 30.13
N ASN A 108 -24.50 23.13 30.78
CA ASN A 108 -25.74 22.39 31.01
C ASN A 108 -26.72 23.16 31.91
N LYS A 109 -26.19 23.98 32.84
CA LYS A 109 -26.95 24.81 33.78
C LYS A 109 -27.48 26.11 33.15
N CYS A 110 -26.61 26.97 32.64
CA CYS A 110 -26.99 28.31 32.17
C CYS A 110 -27.08 28.46 30.64
N LYS A 111 -26.87 27.37 29.89
CA LYS A 111 -26.91 27.29 28.42
C LYS A 111 -25.98 28.26 27.67
N THR A 112 -25.04 28.89 28.37
CA THR A 112 -24.06 29.80 27.76
C THR A 112 -23.10 29.01 26.89
N LYS A 113 -22.86 29.52 25.67
CA LYS A 113 -21.94 28.94 24.69
C LYS A 113 -20.57 29.62 24.79
N THR A 114 -19.51 28.84 24.80
CA THR A 114 -18.13 29.34 24.82
C THR A 114 -17.24 28.45 23.96
N GLU A 115 -16.26 29.02 23.27
CA GLU A 115 -15.25 28.24 22.53
C GLU A 115 -14.15 27.73 23.48
N GLY A 116 -13.69 26.49 23.26
CA GLY A 116 -12.54 25.92 23.96
C GLY A 116 -12.87 24.88 25.03
N SER A 117 -11.83 24.45 25.75
CA SER A 117 -11.81 23.28 26.66
C SER A 117 -11.81 23.62 28.14
N SER A 118 -12.18 24.84 28.53
CA SER A 118 -12.21 25.23 29.95
C SER A 118 -13.06 24.26 30.76
N THR A 119 -12.80 24.10 32.06
CA THR A 119 -13.63 23.26 32.95
C THR A 119 -14.63 24.07 33.77
N ASN A 120 -14.61 25.41 33.64
CA ASN A 120 -15.42 26.33 34.43
C ASN A 120 -16.27 27.24 33.53
N CYS A 121 -17.53 27.48 33.92
CA CYS A 121 -18.43 28.40 33.23
C CYS A 121 -18.23 29.82 33.76
N LYS A 122 -17.78 30.75 32.93
CA LYS A 122 -17.57 32.16 33.34
C LYS A 122 -18.83 32.88 33.83
N LYS A 123 -20.03 32.40 33.46
CA LYS A 123 -21.30 33.07 33.77
C LYS A 123 -21.93 32.60 35.09
N CYS A 124 -21.90 31.30 35.38
CA CYS A 124 -22.58 30.72 36.53
C CYS A 124 -21.66 29.91 37.46
N ASP A 125 -20.36 30.02 37.23
CA ASP A 125 -19.29 29.29 37.93
C ASP A 125 -19.52 27.77 38.03
N ASN A 126 -20.28 27.19 37.10
CA ASN A 126 -20.48 25.74 37.04
C ASN A 126 -19.16 25.07 36.63
N LYS A 127 -18.67 24.13 37.43
CA LYS A 127 -17.35 23.51 37.28
C LYS A 127 -17.46 22.03 36.96
N GLY A 128 -16.41 21.47 36.37
CA GLY A 128 -16.34 20.04 36.03
C GLY A 128 -16.73 19.76 34.59
N VAL A 129 -16.15 18.72 34.02
CA VAL A 129 -16.23 18.43 32.57
C VAL A 129 -17.64 17.98 32.17
N ASP A 130 -18.29 17.17 33.01
CA ASP A 130 -19.63 16.60 32.78
C ASP A 130 -20.76 17.65 32.79
N ASN A 131 -20.44 18.85 33.29
CA ASN A 131 -21.38 19.96 33.36
C ASN A 131 -21.56 20.72 32.04
N PHE A 132 -20.98 20.19 30.96
CA PHE A 132 -20.99 20.81 29.65
C PHE A 132 -21.20 19.81 28.52
N THR A 133 -21.93 20.25 27.49
CA THR A 133 -22.01 19.55 26.21
C THR A 133 -21.01 20.16 25.24
N LEU A 134 -20.16 19.34 24.63
CA LEU A 134 -19.25 19.76 23.56
C LEU A 134 -19.88 19.46 22.20
N ILE A 135 -19.92 20.46 21.34
CA ILE A 135 -20.42 20.37 19.97
C ILE A 135 -19.28 20.70 19.01
N PRO A 136 -18.79 19.72 18.23
CA PRO A 136 -17.81 19.97 17.18
C PRO A 136 -18.47 20.79 16.07
N THR A 137 -17.89 21.94 15.75
CA THR A 137 -18.52 22.93 14.87
C THR A 137 -17.62 23.31 13.71
N CYS A 138 -18.20 23.52 12.54
CA CYS A 138 -17.52 23.97 11.33
C CYS A 138 -17.01 25.41 11.47
N ASP A 139 -15.73 25.62 11.20
CA ASP A 139 -15.06 26.92 11.19
C ASP A 139 -15.72 27.95 10.26
N LYS A 140 -16.24 27.49 9.10
CA LYS A 140 -16.78 28.38 8.06
C LYS A 140 -18.23 28.79 8.25
N CYS A 141 -19.11 27.84 8.59
CA CYS A 141 -20.56 28.07 8.55
C CYS A 141 -21.26 27.95 9.91
N GLY A 142 -20.53 27.53 10.94
CA GLY A 142 -21.07 27.31 12.29
C GLY A 142 -21.99 26.10 12.44
N GLY A 143 -22.10 25.24 11.42
CA GLY A 143 -22.87 23.99 11.49
C GLY A 143 -22.17 22.91 12.31
N GLU A 144 -22.94 21.96 12.83
CA GLU A 144 -22.42 20.85 13.63
C GLU A 144 -21.71 19.84 12.71
N VAL A 145 -20.55 19.36 13.14
CA VAL A 145 -19.79 18.33 12.43
C VAL A 145 -20.23 16.97 12.97
N LYS A 146 -20.88 16.18 12.14
CA LYS A 146 -21.44 14.88 12.51
C LYS A 146 -20.60 13.75 11.92
N LEU A 147 -20.53 12.67 12.67
CA LEU A 147 -19.99 11.40 12.18
C LEU A 147 -21.04 10.74 11.29
N ILE A 148 -20.73 10.56 10.02
CA ILE A 148 -21.59 9.84 9.07
C ILE A 148 -20.95 8.48 8.82
N ASN A 149 -21.66 7.43 9.22
CA ASN A 149 -21.32 6.06 8.87
C ASN A 149 -21.58 5.85 7.38
N TYR A 150 -20.60 5.27 6.68
CA TYR A 150 -20.71 5.04 5.25
C TYR A 150 -21.80 4.00 4.96
N TYR A 151 -22.71 4.37 4.06
CA TYR A 151 -23.51 3.44 3.28
C TYR A 151 -22.82 3.27 1.93
N CYS A 152 -22.98 2.11 1.30
CA CYS A 152 -22.56 2.00 -0.09
C CYS A 152 -23.48 2.89 -0.96
N ASP A 153 -22.95 3.44 -2.06
CA ASP A 153 -23.74 4.19 -3.07
C ASP A 153 -25.02 3.47 -3.51
N CYS A 154 -25.04 2.13 -3.46
CA CYS A 154 -26.22 1.32 -3.80
C CYS A 154 -27.29 1.26 -2.67
N GLY A 155 -27.11 2.02 -1.60
CA GLY A 155 -27.98 2.09 -0.42
C GLY A 155 -27.83 0.93 0.56
N SER A 156 -26.92 -0.02 0.29
CA SER A 156 -26.67 -1.13 1.22
C SER A 156 -25.99 -0.64 2.50
N LYS A 157 -26.36 -1.25 3.62
CA LYS A 157 -25.74 -1.09 4.95
C LYS A 157 -24.83 -2.27 5.33
N GLU A 158 -24.72 -3.25 4.44
CA GLU A 158 -24.04 -4.51 4.68
C GLU A 158 -22.77 -4.61 3.82
N TYR A 159 -21.69 -5.00 4.48
CA TYR A 159 -20.43 -5.30 3.84
C TYR A 159 -20.03 -6.75 4.13
N LYS A 160 -19.21 -7.30 3.25
CA LYS A 160 -18.50 -8.55 3.44
C LYS A 160 -17.00 -8.29 3.41
N THR A 161 -16.27 -9.17 4.06
CA THR A 161 -14.82 -9.11 4.11
C THR A 161 -14.24 -10.09 3.08
N LYS A 162 -13.26 -9.63 2.28
CA LYS A 162 -12.46 -10.48 1.40
C LYS A 162 -11.05 -10.58 1.95
N PHE A 163 -10.53 -11.80 1.97
CA PHE A 163 -9.13 -12.09 2.30
C PHE A 163 -8.46 -12.76 1.12
N ARG A 164 -7.22 -12.38 0.86
CA ARG A 164 -6.38 -12.97 -0.19
C ARG A 164 -5.04 -13.27 0.42
N SER A 165 -4.59 -14.50 0.25
CA SER A 165 -3.19 -14.84 0.46
C SER A 165 -2.48 -14.76 -0.89
N ILE A 166 -1.29 -14.20 -0.92
CA ILE A 166 -0.58 -13.91 -2.15
C ILE A 166 0.86 -14.39 -2.00
N GLN A 167 1.31 -15.21 -2.94
CA GLN A 167 2.71 -15.49 -3.15
C GLN A 167 3.25 -14.60 -4.26
N VAL A 168 4.31 -13.85 -3.96
CA VAL A 168 4.98 -12.94 -4.87
C VAL A 168 6.24 -13.59 -5.41
N LYS A 169 6.47 -13.45 -6.72
CA LYS A 169 7.76 -13.76 -7.34
C LYS A 169 8.24 -12.59 -8.16
N SER A 170 9.47 -12.19 -7.89
CA SER A 170 10.10 -11.06 -8.58
C SER A 170 11.08 -11.59 -9.61
N SER A 171 11.03 -11.05 -10.82
CA SER A 171 11.98 -11.37 -11.88
C SER A 171 12.40 -10.07 -12.57
N ARG A 172 13.64 -10.03 -13.03
CA ARG A 172 14.17 -8.96 -13.88
C ARG A 172 14.66 -9.60 -15.16
N VAL A 173 14.72 -8.83 -16.24
CA VAL A 173 15.24 -9.33 -17.52
C VAL A 173 16.66 -9.84 -17.32
N GLU A 174 16.95 -11.06 -17.80
CA GLU A 174 18.29 -11.62 -17.71
C GLU A 174 19.23 -11.01 -18.77
N TYR A 175 20.51 -10.86 -18.41
CA TYR A 175 21.56 -10.34 -19.30
C TYR A 175 22.68 -11.37 -19.49
N ILE A 176 23.31 -11.37 -20.68
CA ILE A 176 24.62 -12.00 -20.92
C ILE A 176 25.58 -10.88 -21.36
N GLY A 177 26.54 -10.55 -20.50
CA GLY A 177 27.34 -9.34 -20.69
C GLY A 177 26.43 -8.11 -20.74
N GLU A 178 26.56 -7.30 -21.78
CA GLU A 178 25.73 -6.09 -21.99
C GLU A 178 24.44 -6.35 -22.77
N LYS A 179 24.19 -7.59 -23.21
CA LYS A 179 23.02 -7.91 -24.06
C LYS A 179 21.91 -8.58 -23.25
N SER A 180 20.73 -7.96 -23.28
CA SER A 180 19.49 -8.51 -22.73
C SER A 180 19.10 -9.81 -23.46
N LYS A 181 18.86 -10.88 -22.69
CA LYS A 181 18.28 -12.14 -23.19
C LYS A 181 16.79 -12.00 -23.51
N ASN A 182 16.15 -10.91 -23.10
CA ASN A 182 14.71 -10.70 -23.22
C ASN A 182 13.88 -11.85 -22.61
N THR A 183 14.33 -12.39 -21.48
CA THR A 183 13.64 -13.48 -20.79
C THR A 183 13.50 -13.18 -19.31
N TYR A 184 12.33 -13.52 -18.77
CA TYR A 184 12.10 -13.66 -17.34
C TYR A 184 12.23 -15.11 -16.92
N ALA A 185 12.47 -15.30 -15.63
CA ALA A 185 12.42 -16.61 -15.00
C ALA A 185 11.76 -16.54 -13.63
N THR A 186 10.83 -17.45 -13.36
CA THR A 186 10.10 -17.50 -12.07
C THR A 186 9.98 -18.93 -11.56
N ASP A 187 10.20 -19.10 -10.27
CA ASP A 187 10.10 -20.38 -9.55
C ASP A 187 8.92 -20.37 -8.59
N HIS A 188 8.07 -21.40 -8.63
CA HIS A 188 6.93 -21.55 -7.72
C HIS A 188 7.01 -22.83 -6.93
N LYS A 189 6.58 -22.73 -5.66
CA LYS A 189 6.33 -23.87 -4.78
C LYS A 189 4.86 -23.85 -4.33
N PRO A 190 3.91 -24.16 -5.24
CA PRO A 190 2.49 -23.90 -5.01
C PRO A 190 1.81 -24.92 -4.09
N ARG A 191 2.51 -25.98 -3.65
CA ARG A 191 1.91 -27.24 -3.14
C ARG A 191 0.89 -27.05 -2.02
N ASP A 192 1.21 -26.28 -0.98
CA ASP A 192 0.34 -26.20 0.21
C ASP A 192 -0.86 -25.27 0.00
N MET A 193 -0.76 -24.37 -0.98
CA MET A 193 -1.79 -23.38 -1.29
C MET A 193 -2.57 -23.69 -2.58
N ILE A 194 -2.25 -24.79 -3.27
CA ILE A 194 -2.83 -25.14 -4.58
C ILE A 194 -4.33 -25.52 -4.52
N LEU A 195 -4.85 -25.76 -3.33
CA LEU A 195 -6.28 -26.02 -3.10
C LEU A 195 -7.03 -24.79 -2.60
N SER A 196 -6.31 -23.73 -2.21
CA SER A 196 -6.90 -22.52 -1.68
C SER A 196 -7.46 -21.65 -2.80
N LYS A 197 -8.77 -21.40 -2.77
CA LYS A 197 -9.46 -20.53 -3.73
C LYS A 197 -9.16 -19.04 -3.51
N ASP A 198 -8.74 -18.69 -2.30
CA ASP A 198 -8.40 -17.33 -1.90
C ASP A 198 -6.88 -17.08 -1.96
N HIS A 199 -6.12 -18.01 -2.55
CA HIS A 199 -4.69 -17.85 -2.82
C HIS A 199 -4.42 -17.45 -4.27
N PHE A 200 -3.45 -16.57 -4.45
CA PHE A 200 -3.10 -15.99 -5.74
C PHE A 200 -1.59 -15.91 -5.91
N PHE A 201 -1.14 -15.95 -7.15
CA PHE A 201 0.24 -15.67 -7.52
C PHE A 201 0.31 -14.29 -8.18
N ILE A 202 1.25 -13.47 -7.75
CA ILE A 202 1.57 -12.21 -8.43
C ILE A 202 3.04 -12.21 -8.79
N TRP A 203 3.34 -12.12 -10.09
CA TRP A 203 4.72 -12.01 -10.54
C TRP A 203 5.03 -10.54 -10.82
N CYS A 204 6.04 -10.00 -10.15
CA CYS A 204 6.55 -8.65 -10.38
C CYS A 204 7.73 -8.73 -11.34
N LEU A 205 7.54 -8.26 -12.57
CA LEU A 205 8.49 -8.38 -13.67
C LEU A 205 9.05 -7.00 -13.99
N ILE A 206 10.34 -6.79 -13.71
CA ILE A 206 11.03 -5.53 -13.96
C ILE A 206 11.66 -5.56 -15.34
N ASP A 207 11.22 -4.66 -16.22
CA ASP A 207 11.75 -4.55 -17.59
C ASP A 207 13.10 -3.83 -17.66
N ASP A 208 13.65 -3.72 -18.87
CA ASP A 208 14.96 -3.10 -19.12
C ASP A 208 15.00 -1.59 -18.78
N ASN A 209 13.85 -0.95 -18.52
CA ASN A 209 13.74 0.45 -18.10
C ASN A 209 13.41 0.58 -16.60
N ASP A 210 13.66 -0.47 -15.80
CA ASP A 210 13.29 -0.55 -14.38
C ASP A 210 11.77 -0.37 -14.11
N LYS A 211 10.93 -0.58 -15.13
CA LYS A 211 9.48 -0.44 -14.97
C LYS A 211 8.87 -1.78 -14.55
N PRO A 212 8.03 -1.79 -13.49
CA PRO A 212 7.35 -3.00 -13.06
C PRO A 212 6.14 -3.32 -13.92
N ASN A 213 6.01 -4.60 -14.24
CA ASN A 213 4.85 -5.21 -14.89
C ASN A 213 4.37 -6.37 -14.01
N PHE A 214 3.06 -6.56 -13.89
CA PHE A 214 2.51 -7.56 -12.99
C PHE A 214 1.78 -8.66 -13.75
N LEU A 215 1.99 -9.92 -13.38
CA LEU A 215 1.13 -11.03 -13.82
C LEU A 215 0.33 -11.51 -12.62
N VAL A 216 -0.99 -11.31 -12.65
CA VAL A 216 -1.89 -11.64 -11.54
C VAL A 216 -2.76 -12.82 -11.92
N MET A 217 -2.65 -13.92 -11.17
CA MET A 217 -3.35 -15.16 -11.50
C MET A 217 -3.89 -15.86 -10.26
N SER A 218 -5.07 -16.47 -10.40
CA SER A 218 -5.59 -17.40 -9.41
C SER A 218 -4.78 -18.72 -9.45
N VAL A 219 -4.87 -19.49 -8.37
CA VAL A 219 -4.32 -20.84 -8.33
C VAL A 219 -4.85 -21.72 -9.46
N GLN A 220 -6.14 -21.63 -9.79
CA GLN A 220 -6.75 -22.41 -10.86
C GLN A 220 -6.23 -22.01 -12.25
N ASP A 221 -6.02 -20.72 -12.47
CA ASP A 221 -5.44 -20.21 -13.71
C ASP A 221 -3.99 -20.65 -13.89
N PHE A 222 -3.22 -20.66 -12.81
CA PHE A 222 -1.86 -21.19 -12.79
C PHE A 222 -1.85 -22.68 -13.16
N ILE A 223 -2.64 -23.51 -12.47
CA ILE A 223 -2.76 -24.95 -12.75
C ILE A 223 -3.14 -25.19 -14.21
N LYS A 224 -4.15 -24.48 -14.72
CA LYS A 224 -4.62 -24.62 -16.10
C LYS A 224 -3.54 -24.23 -17.12
N THR A 225 -2.76 -23.18 -16.83
CA THR A 225 -1.72 -22.67 -17.74
C THR A 225 -0.44 -23.50 -17.69
N MET A 226 -0.15 -24.12 -16.54
CA MET A 226 0.92 -25.10 -16.39
C MET A 226 0.56 -26.45 -17.03
N GLY A 227 -0.70 -26.86 -17.00
CA GLY A 227 -1.18 -28.07 -17.65
C GLY A 227 -0.41 -29.31 -17.19
N ASN A 228 0.10 -30.10 -18.13
CA ASN A 228 0.85 -31.32 -17.83
C ASN A 228 2.18 -31.08 -17.12
N SER A 229 2.77 -29.87 -17.18
CA SER A 229 4.02 -29.55 -16.49
C SER A 229 3.88 -29.64 -14.96
N MET A 230 2.65 -29.45 -14.43
CA MET A 230 2.36 -29.67 -13.01
C MET A 230 2.69 -31.09 -12.55
N LYS A 231 2.55 -32.11 -13.42
CA LYS A 231 2.83 -33.51 -13.07
C LYS A 231 4.31 -33.77 -12.80
N GLY A 232 5.20 -32.91 -13.30
CA GLY A 232 6.65 -32.98 -13.08
C GLY A 232 7.10 -32.39 -11.75
N THR A 233 6.25 -31.59 -11.09
CA THR A 233 6.54 -31.13 -9.74
C THR A 233 6.36 -32.31 -8.78
N SER A 234 7.45 -32.83 -8.18
CA SER A 234 7.41 -33.83 -7.09
C SER A 234 8.00 -33.23 -5.79
N PHE A 235 7.76 -33.86 -4.62
CA PHE A 235 8.35 -33.42 -3.34
C PHE A 235 9.90 -33.44 -3.39
N LEU A 236 10.48 -34.17 -4.34
CA LEU A 236 11.91 -34.37 -4.53
C LEU A 236 12.49 -33.55 -5.69
N LYS A 237 11.65 -32.98 -6.58
CA LYS A 237 12.06 -32.09 -7.68
C LYS A 237 11.49 -30.71 -7.43
N ASP A 238 12.35 -29.88 -6.87
CA ASP A 238 11.96 -28.74 -6.05
C ASP A 238 11.63 -27.46 -6.86
N GLN A 239 11.81 -27.47 -8.19
CA GLN A 239 11.68 -26.27 -9.03
C GLN A 239 11.29 -26.63 -10.48
N ASP A 240 10.11 -26.21 -10.92
CA ASP A 240 9.78 -26.13 -12.35
C ASP A 240 9.92 -24.66 -12.79
N ARG A 241 11.17 -24.24 -13.01
CA ARG A 241 11.51 -22.86 -13.38
C ARG A 241 10.90 -22.51 -14.72
N GLN A 242 10.00 -21.53 -14.70
CA GLN A 242 9.35 -21.07 -15.92
C GLN A 242 10.18 -19.96 -16.55
N HIS A 243 10.75 -20.24 -17.73
CA HIS A 243 11.35 -19.22 -18.58
C HIS A 243 10.35 -18.75 -19.64
N PHE A 244 10.24 -17.45 -19.83
CA PHE A 244 9.35 -16.87 -20.84
C PHE A 244 9.84 -15.51 -21.33
N SER A 245 9.38 -15.11 -22.51
CA SER A 245 9.75 -13.86 -23.18
C SER A 245 9.36 -12.63 -22.34
N SER A 246 10.26 -11.67 -22.20
CA SER A 246 9.97 -10.38 -21.56
C SER A 246 9.20 -9.41 -22.46
N LYS A 247 9.08 -9.71 -23.76
CA LYS A 247 8.41 -8.85 -24.74
C LYS A 247 6.92 -9.15 -24.88
N ASP A 248 6.56 -10.43 -24.87
CA ASP A 248 5.18 -10.87 -25.15
C ASP A 248 4.58 -11.77 -24.07
N TYR A 249 5.36 -12.18 -23.06
CA TYR A 249 4.95 -13.08 -21.97
C TYR A 249 4.41 -14.46 -22.41
N GLY A 250 4.38 -14.76 -23.71
CA GLY A 250 3.76 -15.96 -24.29
C GLY A 250 2.38 -16.27 -23.71
N LYS A 251 2.22 -17.51 -23.23
CA LYS A 251 0.97 -18.02 -22.62
C LYS A 251 0.52 -17.25 -21.37
N TRP A 252 1.40 -16.47 -20.76
CA TRP A 252 1.14 -15.73 -19.52
C TRP A 252 0.56 -14.32 -19.75
N LYS A 253 0.61 -13.80 -20.98
CA LYS A 253 0.15 -12.44 -21.32
C LYS A 253 -1.27 -12.12 -20.85
N LYS A 254 -2.17 -13.10 -20.86
CA LYS A 254 -3.56 -12.95 -20.40
C LYS A 254 -3.71 -12.55 -18.92
N PHE A 255 -2.64 -12.63 -18.13
CA PHE A 255 -2.61 -12.25 -16.71
C PHE A 255 -2.02 -10.86 -16.46
N GLU A 256 -1.56 -10.19 -17.51
CA GLU A 256 -0.90 -8.89 -17.42
C GLU A 256 -1.79 -7.83 -16.77
N ASN A 257 -1.29 -7.27 -15.67
CA ASN A 257 -1.90 -6.22 -14.84
C ASN A 257 -3.37 -6.51 -14.45
N ASN A 258 -3.77 -7.78 -14.36
CA ASN A 258 -5.15 -8.17 -14.13
C ASN A 258 -5.51 -8.28 -12.64
N PHE A 259 -5.35 -7.18 -11.89
CA PHE A 259 -5.68 -7.12 -10.46
C PHE A 259 -7.17 -7.33 -10.15
N LYS A 260 -8.06 -7.21 -11.16
CA LYS A 260 -9.49 -7.53 -11.02
C LYS A 260 -9.74 -9.00 -10.65
N THR A 261 -8.80 -9.89 -10.98
CA THR A 261 -8.83 -11.31 -10.60
C THR A 261 -8.92 -11.53 -9.09
N LEU A 262 -8.48 -10.56 -8.29
CA LEU A 262 -8.54 -10.63 -6.82
C LEU A 262 -9.93 -10.32 -6.25
N GLU A 263 -10.86 -9.79 -7.05
CA GLU A 263 -12.21 -9.42 -6.60
C GLU A 263 -13.16 -10.61 -6.53
#